data_AF-A0A7S2XP76-F1
#
_entry.id   AF-A0A7S2XP76-F1
#
_cell.length_a   1.000
_cell.length_b   1.000
_cell.length_c   1.000
_cell.angle_alpha   90.00
_cell.angle_beta   90.00
_cell.angle_gamma   90.00
#
_symmetry.space_group_name_H-M   'P 1'
#
loop_
_entity.id
_entity.type
_entity.pdbx_description
1 polymer ?
#
loop_
_entity_poly.entity_id
_entity_poly.type
_entity_poly.pdbx_seq_one_letter_code
_entity_poly.pdbx_strand_id
1 'polypeptide(L)'
;CLGNSASTLLRVVASLAPAAGLQASSNIGTAQVNSWMQFAVTDLEVPLAALGSKAQIAPALQILQRHLQHATFLVGNGLTNADIALACVLHHAASVQAWDTS
;
A
#
# COMPACT_ATOMS: atom_id res chain seq x y z
N CYS A 1 3.68 -6.84 7.31
CA CYS A 1 4.25 -7.59 6.17
C CYS A 1 5.06 -6.72 5.19
N LEU A 2 5.17 -5.41 5.41
CA LEU A 2 6.02 -4.46 4.73
C LEU A 2 7.03 -3.85 5.70
N GLY A 3 7.87 -4.68 6.33
CA GLY A 3 9.12 -4.15 6.87
C GLY A 3 9.93 -3.47 5.75
N ASN A 4 10.84 -2.54 6.08
CA ASN A 4 11.70 -1.85 5.10
C ASN A 4 12.39 -2.79 4.07
N SER A 5 12.59 -4.05 4.44
CA SER A 5 13.09 -5.10 3.56
C SER A 5 12.12 -5.46 2.41
N ALA A 6 10.81 -5.52 2.66
CA ALA A 6 9.80 -5.91 1.67
C ALA A 6 9.59 -4.84 0.59
N SER A 7 9.60 -3.56 0.94
CA SER A 7 9.56 -2.46 -0.04
C SER A 7 10.82 -2.42 -0.92
N THR A 8 11.95 -2.89 -0.40
CA THR A 8 13.18 -3.07 -1.16
C THR A 8 13.10 -4.29 -2.07
N LEU A 9 12.59 -5.42 -1.59
CA LEU A 9 12.35 -6.62 -2.41
C LEU A 9 11.37 -6.35 -3.55
N LEU A 10 10.27 -5.63 -3.30
CA LEU A 10 9.31 -5.23 -4.35
C LEU A 10 9.98 -4.38 -5.43
N ARG A 11 10.92 -3.50 -5.06
CA ARG A 11 11.71 -2.74 -6.04
C ARG A 11 12.64 -3.64 -6.84
N VAL A 12 13.31 -4.59 -6.19
CA VAL A 12 14.17 -5.57 -6.87
C VAL A 12 13.35 -6.41 -7.84
N VAL A 13 12.21 -6.98 -7.42
CA VAL A 13 11.32 -7.76 -8.29
C VAL A 13 10.82 -6.92 -9.46
N ALA A 14 10.37 -5.68 -9.22
CA ALA A 14 9.95 -4.79 -10.28
C ALA A 14 11.09 -4.45 -11.26
N SER A 15 12.34 -4.37 -10.79
CA SER A 15 13.51 -4.17 -11.65
C SER A 15 13.85 -5.38 -12.53
N LEU A 16 13.51 -6.59 -12.08
CA LEU A 16 13.69 -7.83 -12.85
C LEU A 16 12.63 -8.00 -13.95
N ALA A 17 11.50 -7.29 -13.86
CA ALA A 17 10.43 -7.32 -14.86
C ALA A 17 10.02 -5.90 -15.32
N PRO A 18 10.88 -5.15 -16.04
CA PRO A 18 10.57 -3.78 -16.47
C PRO A 18 9.32 -3.69 -17.36
N ALA A 19 9.06 -4.73 -18.16
CA ALA A 19 7.89 -4.80 -19.04
C ALA A 19 6.55 -4.92 -18.30
N ALA A 20 6.56 -5.25 -17.00
CA ALA A 20 5.35 -5.38 -16.20
C ALA A 20 4.77 -4.02 -15.75
N GLY A 21 5.48 -2.90 -15.96
CA GLY A 21 4.99 -1.56 -15.62
C GLY A 21 4.86 -1.28 -14.12
N LEU A 22 5.46 -2.11 -13.26
CA LEU A 22 5.35 -2.02 -11.80
C LEU A 22 6.11 -0.82 -11.20
N GLN A 23 7.06 -0.27 -11.97
CA GLN A 23 7.75 0.98 -11.67
C GLN A 23 7.08 2.11 -12.44
N ALA A 24 6.90 3.26 -11.78
CA ALA A 24 6.39 4.43 -12.46
C ALA A 24 7.36 4.90 -13.55
N SER A 25 6.82 5.34 -14.68
CA SER A 25 7.60 5.78 -15.86
C SER A 25 8.23 7.15 -15.71
N SER A 26 7.94 7.88 -14.62
CA SER A 26 8.48 9.22 -14.36
C SER A 26 9.05 9.34 -12.94
N ASN A 27 10.04 10.21 -12.76
CA ASN A 27 10.65 10.48 -11.45
C ASN A 27 9.61 10.92 -10.40
N ILE A 28 8.64 11.74 -10.82
CA ILE A 28 7.53 12.19 -9.96
C ILE A 28 6.65 11.00 -9.58
N GLY A 29 6.29 10.14 -10.52
CA GLY A 29 5.54 8.93 -10.24
C GLY A 29 6.27 8.00 -9.28
N THR A 30 7.59 7.85 -9.43
CA THR A 30 8.41 7.04 -8.51
C THR A 30 8.41 7.61 -7.10
N ALA A 31 8.47 8.93 -6.95
CA ALA A 31 8.35 9.59 -5.65
C ALA A 31 6.96 9.36 -5.03
N GLN A 32 5.89 9.45 -5.82
CA GLN A 32 4.54 9.15 -5.36
C GLN A 32 4.38 7.68 -4.94
N VAL A 33 4.93 6.73 -5.71
CA VAL A 33 4.92 5.30 -5.37
C VAL A 33 5.61 5.08 -4.03
N ASN A 34 6.77 5.71 -3.82
CA ASN A 34 7.48 5.63 -2.54
C ASN A 34 6.67 6.23 -1.39
N SER A 35 6.02 7.37 -1.60
CA SER A 35 5.17 8.01 -0.57
C SER A 35 4.00 7.12 -0.18
N TRP A 36 3.33 6.48 -1.14
CA TRP A 36 2.21 5.57 -0.86
C TRP A 36 2.66 4.28 -0.18
N MET A 37 3.82 3.73 -0.57
CA MET A 37 4.42 2.59 0.14
C MET A 37 4.77 2.97 1.58
N GLN A 38 5.31 4.17 1.82
CA GLN A 38 5.61 4.65 3.16
C GLN A 38 4.34 4.79 3.98
N PHE A 39 3.30 5.42 3.43
CA PHE A 39 1.98 5.53 4.05
C PHE A 39 1.39 4.16 4.44
N ALA A 40 1.48 3.16 3.56
CA ALA A 40 1.02 1.81 3.87
C ALA A 40 1.74 1.20 5.08
N VAL A 41 3.00 1.54 5.30
CA VAL A 41 3.77 1.09 6.48
C VAL A 41 3.41 1.90 7.71
N THR A 42 3.51 3.24 7.63
CA THR A 42 3.43 4.12 8.81
C THR A 42 2.03 4.30 9.34
N ASP A 43 1.04 4.35 8.45
CA ASP A 43 -0.33 4.74 8.79
C ASP A 43 -1.29 3.55 8.84
N LEU A 44 -0.89 2.39 8.28
CA LEU A 44 -1.69 1.17 8.31
C LEU A 44 -0.99 0.04 9.04
N GLU A 45 0.19 -0.39 8.58
CA GLU A 45 0.85 -1.58 9.14
C GLU A 45 1.30 -1.41 10.59
N VAL A 46 2.00 -0.33 10.91
CA VAL A 46 2.52 -0.09 12.26
C VAL A 46 1.38 0.01 13.29
N PRO A 47 0.33 0.82 13.08
CA PRO A 47 -0.81 0.87 14.01
C PRO A 47 -1.54 -0.47 14.13
N LEU A 48 -1.71 -1.19 13.01
CA LEU A 48 -2.36 -2.51 13.01
C LEU A 48 -1.54 -3.54 13.80
N ALA A 49 -0.22 -3.57 13.63
CA ALA A 49 0.66 -4.49 14.34
C ALA A 49 0.73 -4.19 15.85
N ALA A 50 0.64 -2.92 16.24
CA ALA A 50 0.70 -2.52 17.64
C ALA A 50 -0.58 -2.86 18.43
N LEU A 51 -1.76 -2.66 17.83
CA LEU A 51 -3.04 -2.67 18.56
C LEU A 51 -4.12 -3.58 17.96
N GLY A 52 -3.94 -4.09 16.73
CA GLY A 52 -4.88 -5.00 16.06
C GLY A 52 -6.25 -4.42 15.70
N SER A 53 -6.53 -3.16 16.03
CA SER A 53 -7.88 -2.58 15.97
C SER A 53 -8.12 -1.70 14.74
N LYS A 54 -9.33 -1.81 14.17
CA LYS A 54 -9.76 -1.08 12.97
C LYS A 54 -9.85 0.42 13.24
N ALA A 55 -10.23 0.77 14.46
CA ALA A 55 -10.39 2.16 14.87
C ALA A 55 -9.09 2.97 14.68
N GLN A 56 -7.94 2.33 14.84
CA GLN A 56 -6.64 2.99 14.74
C GLN A 56 -6.24 3.29 13.30
N ILE A 57 -6.61 2.40 12.37
CA ILE A 57 -6.34 2.58 10.94
C ILE A 57 -7.47 3.32 10.20
N ALA A 58 -8.60 3.59 10.87
CA ALA A 58 -9.75 4.24 10.27
C ALA A 58 -9.43 5.61 9.60
N PRO A 59 -8.60 6.49 10.18
CA PRO A 59 -8.20 7.73 9.51
C PRO A 59 -7.43 7.48 8.21
N ALA A 60 -6.51 6.52 8.21
CA ALA A 60 -5.75 6.14 7.02
C ALA A 60 -6.64 5.53 5.93
N LEU A 61 -7.61 4.70 6.33
CA LEU A 61 -8.62 4.16 5.41
C LEU A 61 -9.48 5.26 4.76
N GLN A 62 -9.80 6.34 5.48
CA GLN A 62 -10.53 7.48 4.91
C GLN A 62 -9.70 8.24 3.87
N ILE A 63 -8.40 8.43 4.11
CA ILE A 63 -7.48 9.03 3.14
C ILE A 63 -7.46 8.19 1.87
N LEU A 64 -7.31 6.88 2.02
CA LEU A 64 -7.31 5.94 0.90
C LEU A 64 -8.63 5.98 0.13
N GLN A 65 -9.76 5.93 0.83
CA GLN A 65 -11.09 5.98 0.21
C GLN A 65 -11.26 7.27 -0.61
N ARG A 66 -10.82 8.42 -0.08
CA ARG A 66 -10.91 9.70 -0.80
C ARG A 66 -10.03 9.74 -2.05
N HIS A 67 -8.85 9.14 -1.99
CA HIS A 67 -7.97 9.01 -3.15
C HIS A 67 -8.61 8.14 -4.24
N LEU A 68 -9.09 6.95 -3.86
CA LEU A 68 -9.67 5.98 -4.79
C LEU A 68 -11.04 6.39 -5.35
N GLN A 69 -11.70 7.41 -4.79
CA GLN A 69 -12.88 8.03 -5.40
C GLN A 69 -12.57 8.70 -6.74
N HIS A 70 -11.32 9.12 -6.96
CA HIS A 70 -10.92 9.91 -8.12
C HIS A 70 -9.86 9.20 -8.98
N ALA A 71 -9.32 8.08 -8.52
CA ALA A 71 -8.26 7.34 -9.18
C ALA A 71 -8.46 5.84 -9.04
N THR A 72 -8.29 5.10 -10.15
CA THR A 72 -8.37 3.63 -10.15
C THR A 72 -7.15 2.97 -9.51
N PHE A 73 -6.00 3.63 -9.58
CA PHE A 73 -4.71 3.18 -9.02
C PHE A 73 -4.15 4.23 -8.08
N LEU A 74 -3.22 3.84 -7.21
CA LEU A 74 -2.57 4.76 -6.29
C LEU A 74 -1.70 5.79 -7.02
N VAL A 75 -1.05 5.40 -8.12
CA VAL A 75 -0.19 6.27 -8.90
C VAL A 75 -0.40 6.08 -10.40
N GLY A 76 -0.79 7.17 -11.07
CA GLY A 76 -0.96 7.18 -12.52
C GLY A 76 -2.11 6.31 -13.01
N ASN A 77 -1.90 5.64 -14.15
CA ASN A 77 -2.95 4.92 -14.89
C ASN A 77 -2.77 3.40 -14.87
N GLY A 78 -1.91 2.86 -14.01
CA GLY A 78 -1.61 1.43 -13.97
C GLY A 78 -1.19 0.95 -12.60
N LEU A 79 -1.15 -0.37 -12.43
CA LEU A 79 -0.80 -1.02 -11.19
C LEU A 79 0.70 -0.88 -10.91
N THR A 80 1.04 -0.39 -9.72
CA THR A 80 2.42 -0.15 -9.28
C THR A 80 2.74 -0.88 -7.99
N ASN A 81 4.00 -0.82 -7.56
CA ASN A 81 4.41 -1.32 -6.24
C ASN A 81 3.62 -0.70 -5.08
N ALA A 82 3.08 0.51 -5.24
CA ALA A 82 2.22 1.11 -4.22
C ALA A 82 0.93 0.30 -4.03
N ASP A 83 0.27 -0.09 -5.14
CA ASP A 83 -0.98 -0.84 -5.11
C ASP A 83 -0.76 -2.23 -4.50
N ILE A 84 0.34 -2.90 -4.87
CA ILE A 84 0.71 -4.22 -4.30
C ILE A 84 0.98 -4.10 -2.81
N ALA A 85 1.78 -3.11 -2.39
CA ALA A 85 2.10 -2.89 -0.98
C ALA A 85 0.83 -2.66 -0.17
N LEU A 86 -0.03 -1.76 -0.64
CA LEU A 86 -1.28 -1.46 0.05
C LEU A 86 -2.20 -2.68 0.10
N ALA A 87 -2.36 -3.42 -0.99
CA ALA A 87 -3.17 -4.64 -1.03
C ALA A 87 -2.69 -5.67 -0.01
N CYS A 88 -1.37 -5.84 0.15
CA CYS A 88 -0.80 -6.73 1.16
C CYS A 88 -1.14 -6.29 2.59
N VAL A 89 -1.04 -4.99 2.91
CA VAL A 89 -1.40 -4.48 4.25
C VAL A 89 -2.89 -4.62 4.49
N LEU A 90 -3.74 -4.29 3.52
CA LEU A 90 -5.19 -4.41 3.64
C LEU A 90 -5.64 -5.86 3.77
N HIS A 91 -5.02 -6.79 3.03
CA HIS A 91 -5.28 -8.22 3.18
C HIS A 91 -4.91 -8.69 4.59
N HIS A 92 -3.77 -8.24 5.10
CA HIS A 92 -3.37 -8.55 6.47
C HIS A 92 -4.34 -7.93 7.49
N ALA A 93 -4.72 -6.66 7.33
CA ALA A 93 -5.72 -5.99 8.17
C ALA A 93 -7.05 -6.75 8.18
N ALA A 94 -7.52 -7.17 7.01
CA ALA A 94 -8.73 -7.96 6.86
C ALA A 94 -8.59 -9.37 7.45
N SER A 95 -7.38 -9.95 7.48
CA SER A 95 -7.15 -11.26 8.13
C SER A 95 -7.13 -11.16 9.66
N VAL A 96 -6.54 -10.09 10.20
CA VAL A 96 -6.52 -9.80 11.64
C VAL A 96 -7.92 -9.41 12.14
N GLN A 97 -8.72 -8.81 11.26
CA GLN A 97 -10.10 -8.40 11.51
C GLN A 97 -11.07 -9.19 10.64
N ALA A 98 -10.83 -10.49 10.42
CA ALA A 98 -11.68 -11.34 9.60
C ALA A 98 -13.13 -11.13 10.02
N TRP A 99 -13.80 -10.33 9.19
CA TRP A 99 -14.99 -9.50 9.41
C TRP A 99 -15.70 -9.81 10.71
N ASP A 100 -15.63 -8.86 11.65
CA ASP A 100 -16.42 -8.81 12.89
C ASP A 100 -17.78 -9.48 12.66
N THR A 101 -17.86 -10.78 13.00
CA THR A 101 -19.11 -11.54 12.97
C THR A 101 -19.89 -11.08 14.20
N SER A 102 -20.42 -9.86 14.10
CA SER A 102 -21.64 -9.49 14.81
C SER A 102 -22.79 -10.29 14.22
#